data_AF-A0A1H2E0R6-F1
#
_entry.id   AF-A0A1H2E0R6-F1
#
_cell.length_a   1.000
_cell.length_b   1.000
_cell.length_c   1.000
_cell.angle_alpha   90.00
_cell.angle_beta   90.00
_cell.angle_gamma   90.00
#
_symmetry.space_group_name_H-M   'P 1'
#
loop_
_entity.id
_entity.type
_entity.pdbx_description
1 polymer ?
#
loop_
_entity_poly.entity_id
_entity_poly.type
_entity_poly.pdbx_seq_one_letter_code
_entity_poly.pdbx_strand_id
1 'polypeptide(L)'
;MIVDRPESHFIFIFPKEHVHQRYNYINYRGKPLTNKEYLAHWGKWLVFGTKEEFDRLAQKMSPLVDSHDIPAVKYDREMIPAFELGECVMCVYCDERQRDEVWEILNSLGVEDKAWVYEKETMERWLPGGHLLEKWIKSHNLTEEQAQSVREGSKLRFKDMFGDENAIFKGVAQ
;
A
#
# COMPACT_ATOMS: atom_id res chain seq x y z
N MET A 1 13.56 5.17 -5.65
CA MET A 1 14.50 4.77 -4.57
C MET A 1 13.94 3.57 -3.83
N ILE A 2 14.70 2.49 -3.70
CA ILE A 2 14.34 1.32 -2.87
C ILE A 2 14.71 1.61 -1.41
N VAL A 3 13.76 1.43 -0.51
CA VAL A 3 13.90 1.61 0.94
C VAL A 3 13.69 0.26 1.61
N ASP A 4 14.80 -0.38 1.95
CA ASP A 4 14.85 -1.66 2.64
C ASP A 4 15.29 -1.43 4.09
N ARG A 5 14.36 -1.56 5.03
CA ARG A 5 14.60 -1.41 6.46
C ARG A 5 14.43 -2.76 7.16
N PRO A 6 15.46 -3.30 7.83
CA PRO A 6 15.41 -4.63 8.45
C PRO A 6 14.25 -4.82 9.45
N GLU A 7 13.86 -3.76 10.15
CA GLU A 7 12.76 -3.75 11.11
C GLU A 7 11.36 -3.77 10.46
N SER A 8 11.28 -3.50 9.15
CA SER A 8 10.04 -3.53 8.39
C SER A 8 9.89 -4.87 7.68
N HIS A 9 8.68 -5.43 7.80
CA HIS A 9 8.26 -6.57 6.99
C HIS A 9 8.15 -6.20 5.50
N PHE A 10 7.89 -4.93 5.19
CA PHE A 10 7.74 -4.47 3.81
C PHE A 10 9.00 -3.76 3.31
N ILE A 11 9.31 -3.95 2.03
CA ILE A 11 10.27 -3.15 1.27
C ILE A 11 9.49 -2.18 0.40
N PHE A 12 9.93 -0.92 0.37
CA PHE A 12 9.25 0.14 -0.38
C PHE A 12 10.07 0.64 -1.54
N ILE A 13 9.39 1.15 -2.56
CA ILE A 13 10.00 1.93 -3.64
C ILE A 13 9.24 3.24 -3.71
N PHE A 14 9.93 4.33 -3.38
CA PHE A 14 9.39 5.69 -3.41
C PHE A 14 10.19 6.58 -4.35
N PRO A 15 9.58 7.63 -4.92
CA PRO A 15 10.32 8.67 -5.60
C PRO A 15 11.32 9.30 -4.63
N LYS A 16 12.55 9.59 -5.06
CA LYS A 16 13.56 10.25 -4.21
C LYS A 16 13.04 11.53 -3.58
N GLU A 17 12.28 12.32 -4.33
CA GLU A 17 11.70 13.58 -3.86
C GLU A 17 10.71 13.36 -2.71
N HIS A 18 9.99 12.24 -2.68
CA HIS A 18 9.10 11.90 -1.59
C HIS A 18 9.87 11.63 -0.30
N VAL A 19 10.95 10.86 -0.39
CA VAL A 19 11.82 10.56 0.77
C VAL A 19 12.41 11.83 1.38
N HIS A 20 12.64 12.87 0.57
CA HIS A 20 13.11 14.18 1.01
C HIS A 20 11.98 15.19 1.31
N GLN A 21 10.73 14.73 1.44
CA GLN A 21 9.55 15.53 1.77
C GLN A 21 9.23 16.67 0.79
N ARG A 22 9.68 16.54 -0.47
CA ARG A 22 9.43 17.51 -1.55
C ARG A 22 8.26 17.12 -2.45
N TYR A 23 7.82 15.88 -2.36
CA TYR A 23 6.77 15.31 -3.20
C TYR A 23 5.85 14.39 -2.41
N ASN A 24 4.56 14.40 -2.72
CA ASN A 24 3.61 13.42 -2.21
C ASN A 24 3.30 12.42 -3.33
N TYR A 25 3.73 11.17 -3.20
CA TYR A 25 3.44 10.16 -4.22
C TYR A 25 1.94 9.85 -4.34
N ILE A 26 1.14 10.23 -3.34
CA ILE A 26 -0.32 10.12 -3.38
C ILE A 26 -0.88 11.34 -4.08
N ASN A 27 -0.86 11.29 -5.41
CA ASN A 27 -1.29 12.38 -6.27
C ASN A 27 -1.86 11.85 -7.59
N TYR A 28 -2.61 12.71 -8.27
CA TYR A 28 -2.99 12.50 -9.66
C TYR A 28 -2.42 13.63 -10.51
N ARG A 29 -1.60 13.28 -11.51
CA ARG A 29 -0.93 14.24 -12.41
C ARG A 29 -0.20 15.37 -11.67
N GLY A 30 0.49 15.03 -10.58
CA GLY A 30 1.26 15.98 -9.76
C GLY A 30 0.44 16.77 -8.76
N LYS A 31 -0.89 16.63 -8.72
CA LYS A 31 -1.76 17.27 -7.73
C LYS A 31 -2.03 16.31 -6.56
N PRO A 32 -1.59 16.62 -5.32
CA PRO A 32 -1.88 15.78 -4.16
C PRO A 32 -3.37 15.54 -3.97
N LEU A 33 -3.73 14.33 -3.58
CA LEU A 33 -5.14 13.98 -3.33
C LEU A 33 -5.59 14.46 -1.96
N THR A 34 -6.84 14.89 -1.88
CA THR A 34 -7.56 15.04 -0.62
C THR A 34 -7.92 13.67 -0.02
N ASN A 35 -8.29 13.64 1.25
CA ASN A 35 -8.82 12.46 1.93
C ASN A 35 -10.00 11.83 1.15
N LYS A 36 -10.92 12.67 0.66
CA LYS A 36 -12.04 12.23 -0.16
C LYS A 36 -11.61 11.62 -1.48
N GLU A 37 -10.70 12.29 -2.21
CA GLU A 37 -10.19 11.79 -3.49
C GLU A 37 -9.37 10.51 -3.31
N TYR A 38 -8.58 10.40 -2.24
CA TYR A 38 -7.84 9.18 -1.90
C TYR A 38 -8.77 7.98 -1.73
N LEU A 39 -9.82 8.13 -0.92
CA LEU A 39 -10.80 7.05 -0.71
C LEU A 39 -11.63 6.75 -1.97
N ALA A 40 -11.81 7.71 -2.88
CA ALA A 40 -12.57 7.52 -4.10
C ALA A 40 -11.76 6.86 -5.23
N HIS A 41 -10.48 7.22 -5.36
CA HIS A 41 -9.71 6.94 -6.58
C HIS A 41 -8.40 6.19 -6.33
N TRP A 42 -7.82 6.28 -5.14
CA TRP A 42 -6.51 5.68 -4.90
C TRP A 42 -6.64 4.17 -4.66
N GLY A 43 -5.75 3.41 -5.28
CA GLY A 43 -5.73 1.96 -5.17
C GLY A 43 -4.38 1.39 -5.54
N LYS A 44 -4.38 0.08 -5.80
CA LYS A 44 -3.18 -0.68 -6.10
C LYS A 44 -3.47 -1.91 -6.94
N TRP A 45 -2.52 -2.22 -7.82
CA TRP A 45 -2.38 -3.54 -8.38
C TRP A 45 -1.68 -4.44 -7.36
N LEU A 46 -2.25 -5.62 -7.12
CA LEU A 46 -1.64 -6.72 -6.38
C LEU A 46 -1.02 -7.68 -7.38
N VAL A 47 0.26 -7.97 -7.20
CA VAL A 47 1.05 -8.94 -7.95
C VAL A 47 1.55 -9.99 -6.97
N PHE A 48 1.48 -11.25 -7.35
CA PHE A 48 1.89 -12.38 -6.51
C PHE A 48 3.19 -12.97 -7.03
N GLY A 49 3.99 -13.53 -6.12
CA GLY A 49 5.22 -14.21 -6.47
C GLY A 49 6.15 -14.37 -5.29
N THR A 50 7.44 -14.53 -5.60
CA THR A 50 8.51 -14.71 -4.62
C THR A 50 9.24 -13.41 -4.31
N LYS A 51 9.89 -13.37 -3.15
CA LYS A 51 10.75 -12.26 -2.74
C LYS A 51 11.84 -11.97 -3.79
N GLU A 52 12.44 -13.01 -4.35
CA GLU A 52 13.53 -12.89 -5.33
C GLU A 52 13.04 -12.32 -6.66
N GLU A 53 11.83 -12.68 -7.08
CA GLU A 53 11.19 -12.08 -8.27
C GLU A 53 10.91 -10.60 -8.03
N PHE A 54 10.38 -10.25 -6.86
CA PHE A 54 10.11 -8.87 -6.50
C PHE A 54 11.37 -8.04 -6.35
N ASP A 55 12.47 -8.58 -5.83
CA ASP A 55 13.74 -7.86 -5.80
C ASP A 55 14.25 -7.53 -7.21
N ARG A 56 14.15 -8.47 -8.15
CA ARG A 56 14.51 -8.22 -9.56
C ARG A 56 13.58 -7.20 -10.21
N LEU A 57 12.28 -7.31 -9.96
CA LEU A 57 11.27 -6.39 -10.50
C LEU A 57 11.43 -4.98 -9.92
N ALA A 58 11.74 -4.87 -8.63
CA ALA A 58 11.99 -3.62 -7.93
C ALA A 58 13.15 -2.83 -8.55
N GLN A 59 14.22 -3.51 -8.98
CA GLN A 59 15.32 -2.84 -9.69
C GLN A 59 14.87 -2.22 -11.02
N LYS A 60 13.97 -2.90 -11.76
CA LYS A 60 13.41 -2.38 -13.02
C LYS A 60 12.40 -1.25 -12.78
N MET A 61 11.63 -1.33 -11.69
CA MET A 61 10.62 -0.33 -11.33
C MET A 61 11.22 0.93 -10.71
N SER A 62 12.36 0.84 -10.01
CA SER A 62 12.92 1.99 -9.29
C SER A 62 13.15 3.23 -10.18
N PRO A 63 13.66 3.12 -11.42
CA PRO A 63 13.74 4.26 -12.33
C PRO A 63 12.37 4.84 -12.70
N LEU A 64 11.37 4.00 -12.95
CA LEU A 64 10.00 4.39 -13.31
C LEU A 64 9.28 5.08 -12.13
N VAL A 65 9.62 4.69 -10.91
CA VAL A 65 9.14 5.36 -9.70
C VAL A 65 9.83 6.70 -9.51
N ASP A 66 11.15 6.78 -9.76
CA ASP A 66 11.88 8.04 -9.69
C ASP A 66 11.46 9.04 -10.78
N SER A 67 10.99 8.59 -11.95
CA SER A 67 10.43 9.44 -13.02
C SER A 67 8.93 9.76 -12.87
N HIS A 68 8.29 9.25 -11.82
CA HIS A 68 6.86 9.41 -11.52
C HIS A 68 5.88 8.70 -12.48
N ASP A 69 6.36 7.78 -13.31
CA ASP A 69 5.50 6.93 -14.15
C ASP A 69 4.73 5.89 -13.30
N ILE A 70 5.37 5.42 -12.22
CA ILE A 70 4.72 4.62 -11.17
C ILE A 70 4.81 5.42 -9.85
N PRO A 71 3.69 5.74 -9.19
CA PRO A 71 3.74 6.55 -7.98
C PRO A 71 4.54 5.95 -6.82
N ALA A 72 4.24 4.70 -6.45
CA ALA A 72 4.97 3.99 -5.40
C ALA A 72 4.72 2.48 -5.49
N VAL A 73 5.65 1.71 -4.92
CA VAL A 73 5.55 0.25 -4.82
C VAL A 73 5.87 -0.18 -3.39
N LYS A 74 5.22 -1.24 -2.93
CA LYS A 74 5.53 -1.92 -1.67
C LYS A 74 5.47 -3.42 -1.91
N TYR A 75 6.39 -4.20 -1.37
CA TYR A 75 6.31 -5.65 -1.45
C TYR A 75 6.78 -6.32 -0.16
N ASP A 76 6.30 -7.53 0.06
CA ASP A 76 6.60 -8.31 1.25
C ASP A 76 8.07 -8.79 1.24
N ARG A 77 8.73 -8.77 2.40
CA ARG A 77 10.06 -9.36 2.58
C ARG A 77 10.01 -10.88 2.60
N GLU A 78 8.92 -11.41 3.13
CA GLU A 78 8.64 -12.83 3.30
C GLU A 78 7.12 -13.02 3.30
N MET A 79 6.64 -14.24 3.11
CA MET A 79 5.20 -14.49 3.16
C MET A 79 4.63 -14.13 4.54
N ILE A 80 3.41 -13.59 4.58
CA ILE A 80 2.67 -13.36 5.84
C ILE A 80 1.71 -14.54 6.09
N PRO A 81 2.03 -15.49 6.98
CA PRO A 81 1.23 -16.70 7.13
C PRO A 81 -0.20 -16.41 7.59
N ALA A 82 -0.38 -15.35 8.39
CA ALA A 82 -1.67 -14.93 8.93
C ALA A 82 -2.72 -14.60 7.84
N PHE A 83 -2.27 -14.23 6.63
CA PHE A 83 -3.18 -13.91 5.53
C PHE A 83 -3.45 -15.08 4.60
N GLU A 84 -2.76 -16.22 4.76
CA GLU A 84 -3.03 -17.49 4.07
C GLU A 84 -3.01 -17.38 2.53
N LEU A 85 -2.20 -16.46 1.99
CA LEU A 85 -2.10 -16.23 0.54
C LEU A 85 -1.16 -17.20 -0.17
N GLY A 86 -0.30 -17.91 0.57
CA GLY A 86 0.65 -18.89 0.01
C GLY A 86 1.82 -18.30 -0.78
N GLU A 87 1.84 -16.98 -0.99
CA GLU A 87 2.84 -16.25 -1.77
C GLU A 87 3.11 -14.86 -1.16
N CYS A 88 4.20 -14.21 -1.57
CA CYS A 88 4.42 -12.80 -1.26
C CYS A 88 3.56 -11.93 -2.16
N VAL A 89 3.22 -10.72 -1.70
CA VAL A 89 2.47 -9.74 -2.47
C VAL A 89 3.30 -8.50 -2.73
N MET A 90 3.24 -8.00 -3.96
CA MET A 90 3.67 -6.67 -4.36
C MET A 90 2.44 -5.82 -4.66
N CYS A 91 2.38 -4.65 -4.01
CA CYS A 91 1.39 -3.61 -4.23
C CYS A 91 2.02 -2.49 -5.07
N VAL A 92 1.48 -2.24 -6.27
CA VAL A 92 1.85 -1.10 -7.12
C VAL A 92 0.73 -0.07 -7.04
N TYR A 93 0.99 1.06 -6.40
CA TYR A 93 -0.05 2.06 -6.09
C TYR A 93 -0.23 3.05 -7.23
N CYS A 94 -1.49 3.39 -7.51
CA CYS A 94 -1.82 4.51 -8.39
C CYS A 94 -3.27 4.99 -8.20
N ASP A 95 -3.57 6.13 -8.80
CA ASP A 95 -4.94 6.59 -8.99
C ASP A 95 -5.63 5.75 -10.07
N GLU A 96 -6.90 5.40 -9.86
CA GLU A 96 -7.66 4.57 -10.81
C GLU A 96 -7.67 5.15 -12.23
N ARG A 97 -7.62 6.49 -12.36
CA ARG A 97 -7.69 7.20 -13.64
C ARG A 97 -6.42 7.07 -14.48
N GLN A 98 -5.34 6.54 -13.91
CA GLN A 98 -4.09 6.19 -14.61
C GLN A 98 -3.75 4.70 -14.47
N ARG A 99 -4.69 3.89 -13.95
CA ARG A 99 -4.45 2.49 -13.62
C ARG A 99 -4.05 1.65 -14.83
N ASP A 100 -4.69 1.87 -15.97
CA ASP A 100 -4.47 1.07 -17.17
C ASP A 100 -3.11 1.40 -17.81
N GLU A 101 -2.67 2.67 -17.77
CA GLU A 101 -1.31 3.08 -18.16
C GLU A 101 -0.25 2.40 -17.28
N VAL A 102 -0.47 2.41 -15.95
CA VAL A 102 0.41 1.69 -15.01
C VAL A 102 0.40 0.18 -15.31
N TRP A 103 -0.74 -0.39 -15.68
CA TRP A 103 -0.80 -1.80 -16.05
C TRP A 103 0.02 -2.11 -17.31
N GLU A 104 -0.06 -1.29 -18.36
CA GLU A 104 0.76 -1.48 -19.56
C GLU A 104 2.25 -1.51 -19.24
N ILE A 105 2.70 -0.63 -18.32
CA ILE A 105 4.07 -0.64 -17.80
C ILE A 105 4.37 -1.98 -17.11
N LEU A 106 3.53 -2.44 -16.17
CA LEU A 106 3.72 -3.72 -15.48
C LEU A 106 3.81 -4.90 -16.44
N ASN A 107 2.90 -4.95 -17.42
CA ASN A 107 2.87 -5.99 -18.45
C ASN A 107 4.16 -5.97 -19.30
N SER A 108 4.68 -4.79 -19.64
CA SER A 108 5.96 -4.64 -20.35
C SER A 108 7.17 -5.15 -19.55
N LEU A 109 7.04 -5.21 -18.22
CA LEU A 109 8.07 -5.75 -17.32
C LEU A 109 7.94 -7.26 -17.11
N GLY A 110 6.94 -7.90 -17.71
CA GLY A 110 6.68 -9.34 -17.63
C GLY A 110 5.74 -9.75 -16.50
N VAL A 111 4.94 -8.83 -15.95
CA VAL A 111 3.86 -9.18 -15.00
C VAL A 111 2.66 -9.69 -15.78
N GLU A 112 2.23 -10.92 -15.50
CA GLU A 112 1.12 -11.57 -16.23
C GLU A 112 -0.19 -11.54 -15.44
N ASP A 113 -0.13 -11.80 -14.13
CA ASP A 113 -1.29 -11.85 -13.24
C ASP A 113 -1.40 -10.63 -12.33
N LYS A 114 -2.64 -10.17 -12.09
CA LYS A 114 -2.93 -9.03 -11.22
C LYS A 114 -4.32 -9.07 -10.60
N ALA A 115 -4.48 -8.37 -9.48
CA ALA A 115 -5.78 -7.97 -8.97
C ALA A 115 -5.78 -6.47 -8.62
N TRP A 116 -6.84 -5.74 -8.94
CA TRP A 116 -7.01 -4.35 -8.50
C TRP A 116 -7.72 -4.29 -7.16
N VAL A 117 -7.25 -3.46 -6.24
CA VAL A 117 -7.91 -3.19 -4.96
C VAL A 117 -7.86 -1.69 -4.67
N TYR A 118 -8.99 -1.10 -4.30
CA TYR A 118 -9.03 0.28 -3.82
C TYR A 118 -8.51 0.40 -2.38
N GLU A 119 -7.89 1.53 -2.03
CA GLU A 119 -7.47 1.74 -0.64
C GLU A 119 -8.64 1.84 0.31
N LYS A 120 -9.79 2.37 -0.13
CA LYS A 120 -11.00 2.37 0.69
C LYS A 120 -11.38 0.96 1.17
N GLU A 121 -11.37 -0.02 0.25
CA GLU A 121 -11.63 -1.41 0.61
C GLU A 121 -10.56 -1.96 1.58
N THR A 122 -9.29 -1.59 1.37
CA THR A 122 -8.22 -1.97 2.29
C THR A 122 -8.47 -1.39 3.68
N MET A 123 -8.83 -0.12 3.78
CA MET A 123 -9.10 0.55 5.05
C MET A 123 -10.29 -0.09 5.77
N GLU A 124 -11.37 -0.38 5.04
CA GLU A 124 -12.55 -1.06 5.59
C GLU A 124 -12.19 -2.44 6.18
N ARG A 125 -11.28 -3.19 5.54
CA ARG A 125 -10.79 -4.47 6.06
C ARG A 125 -9.92 -4.34 7.32
N TRP A 126 -9.39 -3.15 7.60
CA TRP A 126 -8.60 -2.84 8.80
C TRP A 126 -9.39 -2.13 9.90
N LEU A 127 -10.64 -1.76 9.66
CA LEU A 127 -11.56 -1.27 10.71
C LEU A 127 -11.98 -2.39 11.67
N PRO A 128 -12.53 -2.07 12.85
CA PRO A 128 -13.11 -3.07 13.76
C PRO A 128 -14.10 -4.00 13.06
N GLY A 129 -13.93 -5.32 13.24
CA GLY A 129 -14.72 -6.34 12.53
C GLY A 129 -14.31 -6.59 11.08
N GLY A 130 -13.35 -5.82 10.56
CA GLY A 130 -12.74 -6.03 9.25
C GLY A 130 -11.85 -7.27 9.22
N HIS A 131 -11.86 -8.00 8.10
CA HIS A 131 -11.21 -9.30 7.98
C HIS A 131 -9.71 -9.29 8.30
N LEU A 132 -8.97 -8.26 7.87
CA LEU A 132 -7.52 -8.18 8.06
C LEU A 132 -7.16 -7.86 9.51
N LEU A 133 -7.91 -6.95 10.14
CA LEU A 133 -7.69 -6.61 11.55
C LEU A 133 -7.92 -7.82 12.45
N GLU A 134 -9.03 -8.52 12.26
CA GLU A 134 -9.37 -9.68 13.12
C GLU A 134 -8.41 -10.86 12.89
N LYS A 135 -7.97 -11.11 11.65
CA LYS A 135 -6.91 -12.09 11.38
C LYS A 135 -5.60 -11.72 12.07
N TRP A 136 -5.19 -10.45 12.01
CA TRP A 136 -3.98 -9.97 12.67
C TRP A 136 -4.07 -10.10 14.19
N ILE A 137 -5.19 -9.70 14.81
CA ILE A 137 -5.41 -9.85 16.26
C ILE A 137 -5.28 -11.32 16.66
N LYS A 138 -5.94 -12.22 15.91
CA LYS A 138 -5.91 -13.66 16.18
C LYS A 138 -4.50 -14.24 16.04
N SER A 139 -3.72 -13.81 15.04
CA SER A 139 -2.36 -14.33 14.83
C SER A 139 -1.37 -13.88 15.92
N HIS A 140 -1.66 -12.80 16.63
CA HIS A 140 -0.80 -12.26 17.69
C HIS A 140 -1.17 -12.77 19.10
N ASN A 141 -2.15 -13.67 19.22
CA ASN A 141 -2.60 -14.26 20.49
C ASN A 141 -2.88 -13.22 21.58
N LEU A 142 -3.47 -12.09 21.19
CA LEU A 142 -3.80 -11.00 22.11
C LEU A 142 -4.90 -11.43 23.09
N THR A 143 -4.86 -10.89 24.31
CA THR A 143 -6.00 -10.97 25.24
C THR A 143 -7.18 -10.17 24.69
N GLU A 144 -8.40 -10.42 25.18
CA GLU A 144 -9.58 -9.65 24.72
C GLU A 144 -9.43 -8.14 25.00
N GLU A 145 -8.81 -7.78 26.12
CA GLU A 145 -8.53 -6.37 26.45
C GLU A 145 -7.56 -5.74 25.44
N GLN A 146 -6.48 -6.45 25.08
CA GLN A 146 -5.54 -5.99 24.08
C GLN A 146 -6.18 -5.92 22.69
N ALA A 147 -6.98 -6.92 22.31
CA ALA A 147 -7.73 -6.94 21.06
C ALA A 147 -8.68 -5.75 20.97
N GLN A 148 -9.43 -5.46 22.03
CA GLN A 148 -10.34 -4.33 22.07
C GLN A 148 -9.60 -3.00 21.96
N SER A 149 -8.46 -2.87 22.65
CA SER A 149 -7.59 -1.69 22.51
C SER A 149 -7.10 -1.48 21.07
N VAL A 150 -6.73 -2.56 20.38
CA VAL A 150 -6.33 -2.51 18.96
C VAL A 150 -7.49 -2.10 18.05
N ARG A 151 -8.70 -2.63 18.27
CA ARG A 151 -9.92 -2.25 17.52
C ARG A 151 -10.23 -0.76 17.70
N GLU A 152 -10.31 -0.28 18.94
CA GLU A 152 -10.57 1.14 19.22
C GLU A 152 -9.46 2.04 18.67
N GLY A 153 -8.19 1.63 18.80
CA GLY A 153 -7.05 2.33 18.22
C GLY A 153 -7.12 2.41 16.69
N SER A 154 -7.58 1.36 16.01
CA SER A 154 -7.82 1.40 14.55
C SER A 154 -8.92 2.40 14.18
N LYS A 155 -10.06 2.33 14.88
CA LYS A 155 -11.20 3.23 14.67
C LYS A 155 -10.84 4.70 14.88
N LEU A 156 -10.11 5.02 15.94
CA LEU A 156 -9.66 6.38 16.25
C LEU A 156 -8.70 6.89 15.18
N ARG A 157 -7.72 6.07 14.76
CA ARG A 157 -6.80 6.44 13.66
C ARG A 157 -7.54 6.72 12.37
N PHE A 158 -8.52 5.90 12.00
CA PHE A 158 -9.32 6.12 10.79
C PHE A 158 -10.11 7.44 10.89
N LYS A 159 -10.76 7.69 12.03
CA LYS A 159 -11.51 8.93 12.27
C LYS A 159 -10.62 10.17 12.19
N ASP A 160 -9.44 10.12 12.80
CA ASP A 160 -8.48 11.22 12.78
C ASP A 160 -7.97 11.48 11.35
N MET A 161 -7.59 10.42 10.66
CA MET A 161 -7.03 10.49 9.31
C MET A 161 -8.00 11.02 8.27
N PHE A 162 -9.27 10.61 8.32
CA PHE A 162 -10.29 10.95 7.32
C PHE A 162 -11.36 11.92 7.84
N GLY A 163 -11.15 12.54 9.00
CA GLY A 163 -12.12 13.42 9.65
C GLY A 163 -12.38 14.73 8.90
N ASP A 164 -11.37 15.24 8.17
CA ASP A 164 -11.52 16.35 7.23
C ASP A 164 -11.38 15.82 5.80
N GLU A 165 -12.50 15.73 5.08
CA GLU A 165 -12.55 15.24 3.70
C GLU A 165 -11.68 16.06 2.73
N ASN A 166 -11.42 17.33 3.03
CA ASN A 166 -10.70 18.26 2.14
C ASN A 166 -9.22 18.38 2.50
N ALA A 167 -8.77 17.80 3.60
CA ALA A 167 -7.36 17.76 3.95
C ALA A 167 -6.58 16.92 2.92
N ILE A 168 -5.35 17.33 2.62
CA ILE A 168 -4.45 16.56 1.76
C ILE A 168 -4.01 15.30 2.49
N PHE A 169 -4.22 14.14 1.88
CA PHE A 169 -3.82 12.86 2.45
C PHE A 169 -2.30 12.69 2.35
N LYS A 170 -1.64 12.40 3.47
CA LYS A 170 -0.18 12.32 3.57
C LYS A 170 0.36 10.91 3.80
N GLY A 171 -0.49 9.89 3.69
CA GLY A 171 -0.14 8.51 3.97
C GLY A 171 -0.52 8.08 5.40
N VAL A 172 -0.51 6.77 5.59
CA VAL A 172 -0.65 6.13 6.90
C VAL A 172 0.75 6.05 7.51
N ALA A 173 0.93 6.52 8.75
CA ALA A 173 2.16 6.22 9.48
C ALA A 173 2.27 4.70 9.65
N GLN A 174 3.30 4.10 9.05
CA GLN A 174 3.58 2.66 9.08
C GLN A 174 4.82 2.39 9.94
#